data_AF-A0A8T3NDG8-F1
#
_entry.id   AF-A0A8T3NDG8-F1
#
_cell.length_a   1.000
_cell.length_b   1.000
_cell.length_c   1.000
_cell.angle_alpha   90.00
_cell.angle_beta   90.00
_cell.angle_gamma   90.00
#
_symmetry.space_group_name_H-M   'P 1'
#
loop_
_entity.id
_entity.type
_entity.pdbx_description
1 polymer ?
#
loop_
_entity_poly.entity_id
_entity_poly.type
_entity_poly.pdbx_seq_one_letter_code
_entity_poly.pdbx_strand_id
1 'polypeptide(L)'
;LLTVLRGRRERFAWGALVAAFAVVGTLDWLNPDALIVRTNAARHAAGAPFDRQYAASLSADAVPALIEALPSLPEAEQRLLADRVAARWSAPERPDWRTWSWGRSQAWQAASTIEVTPRAAASER
;
A
#
# COMPACT_ATOMS: atom_id res chain seq x y z
N LEU A 1 10.41 -37.42 20.92
CA LEU A 1 9.84 -36.11 21.27
C LEU A 1 10.97 -35.10 21.36
N LEU A 2 11.21 -34.33 20.29
CA LEU A 2 12.24 -33.29 20.22
C LEU A 2 11.55 -31.93 20.43
N THR A 3 11.68 -31.37 21.63
CA THR A 3 11.50 -29.95 22.03
C THR A 3 11.26 -30.01 23.55
N VAL A 4 12.19 -29.68 24.43
CA VAL A 4 12.85 -28.38 24.62
C VAL A 4 14.20 -28.66 25.30
N LEU A 5 15.27 -28.01 24.83
CA LEU A 5 16.55 -27.88 25.55
C LEU A 5 16.30 -27.22 26.91
N ARG A 6 16.00 -28.05 27.90
CA ARG A 6 15.67 -27.65 29.27
C ARG A 6 16.95 -27.11 29.91
N GLY A 7 17.11 -25.78 29.93
CA GLY A 7 18.27 -25.12 30.56
C GLY A 7 18.73 -23.81 29.89
N ARG A 8 18.26 -23.48 28.68
CA ARG A 8 18.63 -22.23 27.96
C ARG A 8 17.43 -21.38 27.54
N ARG A 9 16.35 -21.43 28.32
CA ARG A 9 15.05 -20.80 28.03
C ARG A 9 15.18 -19.31 27.67
N GLU A 10 16.08 -18.62 28.35
CA GLU A 10 16.29 -17.17 28.18
C GLU A 10 16.87 -16.82 26.81
N ARG A 11 17.84 -17.62 26.34
CA ARG A 11 18.43 -17.45 24.99
C ARG A 11 17.47 -17.87 23.90
N PHE A 12 16.63 -18.88 24.17
CA PHE A 12 15.59 -19.31 23.23
C PHE A 12 14.50 -18.25 23.07
N ALA A 13 13.97 -17.72 24.18
CA ALA A 13 12.92 -16.68 24.14
C ALA A 13 13.43 -15.40 23.46
N TRP A 14 14.65 -14.96 23.81
CA TRP A 14 15.28 -13.82 23.15
C TRP A 14 15.52 -14.07 21.67
N GLY A 15 16.06 -15.24 21.30
CA GLY A 15 16.30 -15.61 19.91
C GLY A 15 15.01 -15.68 19.09
N ALA A 16 13.94 -16.26 19.65
CA ALA A 16 12.63 -16.31 19.02
C ALA A 16 12.04 -14.91 18.83
N LEU A 17 12.20 -14.02 19.81
CA LEU A 17 11.73 -12.64 19.73
C LEU A 17 12.47 -11.86 18.64
N VAL A 18 13.81 -11.94 18.61
CA VAL A 18 14.63 -11.31 17.57
C VAL A 18 14.29 -11.86 16.19
N ALA A 19 14.12 -13.19 16.06
CA ALA A 19 13.71 -13.81 14.80
C ALA A 19 12.32 -13.35 14.35
N ALA A 20 11.36 -13.22 15.26
CA ALA A 20 10.03 -12.70 14.94
C ALA A 20 10.11 -11.25 14.43
N PHE A 21 10.86 -10.37 15.09
CA PHE A 21 11.08 -9.01 14.61
C PHE A 21 11.83 -8.98 13.27
N ALA A 22 12.82 -9.84 13.06
CA ALA A 22 13.54 -9.94 11.80
C ALA A 22 12.61 -10.37 10.65
N VAL A 23 11.72 -11.34 10.88
CA VAL A 23 10.73 -11.77 9.90
C VAL A 23 9.75 -10.64 9.59
N VAL A 24 9.16 -10.02 10.62
CA VAL A 24 8.22 -8.89 10.44
C VAL A 24 8.89 -7.73 9.70
N GLY A 25 10.10 -7.33 10.12
CA GLY A 25 10.85 -6.25 9.47
C GLY A 25 11.25 -6.59 8.03
N THR A 26 11.58 -7.85 7.74
CA THR A 26 11.88 -8.29 6.38
C THR A 26 10.63 -8.26 5.51
N LEU A 27 9.47 -8.70 6.01
CA LEU A 27 8.21 -8.65 5.28
C LEU A 27 7.77 -7.20 5.02
N ASP A 28 7.89 -6.32 6.01
CA ASP A 28 7.62 -4.89 5.87
C ASP A 28 8.55 -4.25 4.82
N TRP A 29 9.84 -4.59 4.86
CA TRP A 29 10.83 -4.11 3.90
C TRP A 29 10.59 -4.62 2.46
N LEU A 30 10.21 -5.88 2.30
CA LEU A 30 9.94 -6.47 0.98
C LEU A 30 8.69 -5.89 0.32
N ASN A 31 7.76 -5.31 1.09
CA ASN A 31 6.49 -4.76 0.61
C ASN A 31 5.78 -5.74 -0.37
N PRO A 32 5.38 -6.93 0.12
CA PRO A 32 4.76 -7.95 -0.72
C PRO A 32 3.48 -7.44 -1.40
N ASP A 33 2.77 -6.51 -0.78
CA ASP A 33 1.59 -5.86 -1.36
C ASP A 33 1.96 -5.10 -2.65
N ALA A 34 3.04 -4.31 -2.66
CA ALA A 34 3.52 -3.66 -3.88
C ALA A 34 3.96 -4.66 -4.96
N LEU A 35 4.55 -5.80 -4.59
CA LEU A 35 4.89 -6.87 -5.54
C LEU A 35 3.64 -7.47 -6.20
N ILE A 36 2.61 -7.76 -5.41
CA ILE A 36 1.34 -8.31 -5.91
C ILE A 36 0.68 -7.28 -6.86
N VAL A 37 0.70 -6.00 -6.49
CA VAL A 37 0.10 -4.91 -7.26
C VAL A 37 0.79 -4.72 -8.60
N ARG A 38 2.12 -4.67 -8.63
CA ARG A 38 2.88 -4.58 -9.88
C ARG A 38 2.62 -5.78 -10.80
N THR A 39 2.56 -6.98 -10.21
CA THR A 39 2.29 -8.21 -10.96
C THR A 39 0.87 -8.22 -11.55
N ASN A 40 -0.12 -7.76 -10.78
CA ASN A 40 -1.50 -7.67 -11.23
C ASN A 40 -1.71 -6.55 -12.26
N ALA A 41 -1.06 -5.39 -12.10
CA ALA A 41 -1.09 -4.30 -13.07
C ALA A 41 -0.47 -4.74 -14.42
N ALA A 42 0.65 -5.45 -14.40
CA ALA A 42 1.26 -6.01 -15.60
C ALA A 42 0.35 -7.04 -16.30
N ARG A 43 -0.39 -7.85 -15.53
CA ARG A 43 -1.40 -8.78 -16.07
C ARG A 43 -2.63 -8.07 -16.64
N HIS A 44 -3.04 -6.97 -16.01
CA HIS A 44 -4.12 -6.13 -16.50
C HIS A 44 -3.76 -5.45 -17.84
N ALA A 45 -2.54 -4.90 -17.94
CA ALA A 45 -2.01 -4.37 -19.20
C ALA A 45 -1.93 -5.43 -20.33
N ALA A 46 -1.86 -6.72 -19.95
CA ALA A 46 -1.94 -7.85 -20.88
C ALA A 46 -3.37 -8.31 -21.21
N GLY A 47 -4.41 -7.55 -20.83
CA GLY A 47 -5.80 -7.77 -21.22
C GLY A 47 -6.71 -8.43 -20.18
N ALA A 48 -6.24 -8.67 -18.96
CA ALA A 48 -7.12 -9.11 -17.87
C ALA A 48 -8.04 -7.97 -17.39
N PRO A 49 -9.25 -8.20 -16.85
CA PRO A 49 -10.14 -7.12 -16.37
C PRO A 49 -9.60 -6.40 -15.12
N PHE A 50 -9.76 -5.07 -15.03
CA PHE A 50 -9.33 -4.25 -13.89
C PHE A 50 -10.29 -4.42 -12.72
N ASP A 51 -9.85 -5.09 -11.64
CA ASP A 51 -10.67 -5.24 -10.45
C ASP A 51 -10.63 -3.96 -9.59
N ARG A 52 -11.66 -3.14 -9.78
CA ARG A 52 -11.91 -1.90 -9.04
C ARG A 52 -12.05 -2.09 -7.53
N GLN A 53 -12.44 -3.28 -7.07
CA GLN A 53 -12.62 -3.62 -5.66
C GLN A 53 -11.28 -4.04 -5.05
N TYR A 54 -10.42 -4.70 -5.85
CA TYR A 54 -9.03 -4.97 -5.50
C TYR A 54 -8.23 -3.67 -5.32
N ALA A 55 -8.27 -2.74 -6.28
CA ALA A 55 -7.60 -1.44 -6.19
C ALA A 55 -8.06 -0.59 -4.99
N ALA A 56 -9.31 -0.74 -4.54
CA ALA A 56 -9.85 -0.04 -3.37
C ALA A 56 -9.46 -0.70 -2.02
N SER A 57 -9.05 -1.97 -2.05
CA SER A 57 -8.61 -2.73 -0.88
C SER A 57 -7.11 -2.60 -0.58
N LEU A 58 -6.36 -1.96 -1.48
CA LEU A 58 -4.91 -1.85 -1.38
C LEU A 58 -4.46 -1.10 -0.12
N SER A 59 -3.41 -1.64 0.50
CA SER A 59 -2.70 -1.04 1.61
C SER A 59 -1.96 0.24 1.18
N ALA A 60 -1.55 1.04 2.16
CA ALA A 60 -0.89 2.32 1.96
C ALA A 60 0.44 2.20 1.20
N ASP A 61 1.16 1.11 1.44
CA ASP A 61 2.44 0.78 0.84
C ASP A 61 2.36 0.43 -0.67
N ALA A 62 1.16 0.15 -1.18
CA ALA A 62 0.91 -0.07 -2.60
C ALA A 62 0.60 1.21 -3.39
N VAL A 63 0.29 2.32 -2.71
CA VAL A 63 -0.10 3.59 -3.35
C VAL A 63 0.98 4.15 -4.28
N PRO A 64 2.28 4.17 -3.91
CA PRO A 64 3.32 4.65 -4.82
C PRO A 64 3.37 3.85 -6.12
N ALA A 65 3.29 2.51 -6.04
CA ALA A 65 3.32 1.62 -7.20
C ALA A 65 2.08 1.80 -8.09
N LEU A 66 0.90 2.05 -7.51
CA LEU A 66 -0.31 2.38 -8.27
C LEU A 66 -0.13 3.67 -9.07
N ILE A 67 0.44 4.70 -8.45
CA ILE A 67 0.62 6.01 -9.10
C ILE A 67 1.64 5.91 -10.24
N GLU A 68 2.71 5.14 -10.05
CA GLU A 68 3.68 4.84 -11.11
C GLU A 68 3.04 4.08 -12.29
N ALA A 69 2.05 3.22 -12.02
CA ALA A 69 1.35 2.47 -13.05
C ALA A 69 0.24 3.25 -13.78
N LEU A 70 -0.23 4.39 -13.24
CA LEU A 70 -1.31 5.20 -13.83
C LEU A 70 -1.14 5.47 -15.34
N PRO A 71 0.05 5.88 -15.85
CA PRO A 71 0.23 6.18 -17.27
C PRO A 71 0.07 4.97 -18.21
N SER A 72 0.12 3.75 -17.68
CA SER A 72 -0.05 2.51 -18.46
C SER A 72 -1.51 2.07 -18.61
N LEU A 73 -2.43 2.73 -17.89
CA LEU A 73 -3.85 2.41 -17.90
C LEU A 73 -4.61 3.23 -18.96
N PRO A 74 -5.77 2.75 -19.45
CA PRO A 74 -6.67 3.55 -20.26
C PRO A 74 -7.09 4.84 -19.54
N GLU A 75 -7.24 5.95 -20.27
CA GLU A 75 -7.49 7.29 -19.71
C GLU A 75 -8.75 7.38 -18.81
N ALA A 76 -9.77 6.57 -19.08
CA ALA A 76 -10.97 6.48 -18.26
C ALA A 76 -10.68 5.82 -16.89
N GLU A 77 -9.83 4.79 -16.87
CA GLU A 77 -9.44 4.09 -15.66
C GLU A 77 -8.40 4.88 -14.87
N GLN A 78 -7.49 5.58 -15.57
CA GLN A 78 -6.51 6.46 -14.97
C GLN A 78 -7.17 7.54 -14.09
N ARG A 79 -8.16 8.27 -14.64
CA ARG A 79 -8.90 9.30 -13.89
C ARG A 79 -9.65 8.73 -12.70
N LEU A 80 -10.35 7.61 -12.91
CA LEU A 80 -11.13 6.98 -11.85
C LEU A 80 -10.25 6.46 -10.70
N LEU A 81 -9.07 5.91 -11.02
CA LEU A 81 -8.11 5.45 -10.03
C LEU A 81 -7.45 6.64 -9.30
N ALA A 82 -7.05 7.68 -10.03
CA ALA A 82 -6.47 8.89 -9.47
C ALA A 82 -7.42 9.57 -8.47
N ASP A 83 -8.70 9.76 -8.84
CA ASP A 83 -9.72 10.34 -7.97
C ASP A 83 -9.91 9.53 -6.68
N ARG A 84 -9.94 8.19 -6.79
CA ARG A 84 -10.09 7.31 -5.62
C ARG A 84 -8.88 7.36 -4.71
N VAL A 85 -7.67 7.36 -5.26
CA VAL A 85 -6.43 7.43 -4.49
C VAL A 85 -6.37 8.77 -3.76
N ALA A 86 -6.64 9.88 -4.43
CA ALA A 86 -6.66 11.22 -3.83
C ALA A 86 -7.71 11.35 -2.72
N ALA A 87 -8.92 10.81 -2.93
CA ALA A 87 -9.98 10.85 -1.91
C ALA A 87 -9.67 9.97 -0.68
N ARG A 88 -9.00 8.83 -0.87
CA ARG A 88 -8.69 7.85 0.19
C ARG A 88 -7.46 8.25 1.02
N TRP A 89 -6.46 8.82 0.36
CA TRP A 89 -5.11 9.06 0.90
C TRP A 89 -4.80 10.55 1.04
N SER A 90 -5.74 11.32 1.57
CA SER A 90 -5.47 12.67 2.06
C SER A 90 -4.74 12.62 3.41
N ALA A 91 -3.76 13.51 3.58
CA ALA A 91 -3.09 13.65 4.86
C ALA A 91 -4.10 14.11 5.94
N PRO A 92 -4.07 13.54 7.15
CA PRO A 92 -4.96 13.95 8.23
C PRO A 92 -4.63 15.37 8.68
N GLU A 93 -5.66 16.15 9.02
CA GLU A 93 -5.51 17.52 9.53
C GLU A 93 -4.66 17.58 10.81
N ARG A 94 -4.70 16.50 11.61
CA ARG A 94 -3.92 16.36 12.85
C ARG A 94 -3.25 14.98 12.88
N PRO A 95 -1.97 14.87 12.49
CA PRO A 95 -1.22 13.64 12.60
C PRO A 95 -1.05 13.24 14.08
N ASP A 96 -1.36 11.99 14.42
CA ASP A 96 -1.07 11.41 15.75
C ASP A 96 0.00 10.33 15.58
N TRP A 97 1.05 10.39 16.40
CA TRP A 97 2.14 9.41 16.37
C TRP A 97 1.64 7.99 16.68
N ARG A 98 0.54 7.84 17.45
CA ARG A 98 -0.06 6.53 17.74
C ARG A 98 -0.71 5.87 16.53
N THR A 99 -1.15 6.68 15.57
CA THR A 99 -1.74 6.24 14.31
C THR A 99 -0.80 6.51 13.14
N TRP A 100 0.46 6.82 13.40
CA TRP A 100 1.45 7.00 12.37
C TRP A 100 1.91 5.65 11.81
N SER A 101 2.15 5.60 10.50
CA SER A 101 2.82 4.46 9.86
C SER A 101 3.60 4.96 8.66
N TRP A 102 4.77 4.37 8.42
CA TRP A 102 5.61 4.70 7.27
C TRP A 102 4.86 4.57 5.93
N GLY A 103 4.14 3.46 5.74
CA GLY A 103 3.33 3.23 4.53
C GLY A 103 2.30 4.34 4.27
N ARG A 104 1.56 4.78 5.32
CA ARG A 104 0.63 5.92 5.19
C ARG A 104 1.33 7.22 4.82
N SER A 105 2.50 7.48 5.39
CA SER A 105 3.29 8.67 5.04
C SER A 105 3.69 8.67 3.57
N GLN A 106 4.16 7.54 3.06
CA GLN A 106 4.50 7.39 1.64
C GLN A 106 3.26 7.50 0.74
N ALA A 107 2.13 6.92 1.16
CA ALA A 107 0.86 7.05 0.44
C ALA A 107 0.42 8.51 0.31
N TRP A 108 0.45 9.28 1.40
CA TRP A 108 0.09 10.71 1.38
C TRP A 108 1.02 11.51 0.48
N GLN A 109 2.34 11.25 0.57
CA GLN A 109 3.32 11.92 -0.26
C GLN A 109 3.09 11.63 -1.74
N ALA A 110 2.89 10.35 -2.10
CA ALA A 110 2.63 9.96 -3.48
C ALA A 110 1.27 10.50 -3.97
N ALA A 111 0.21 10.42 -3.17
CA ALA A 111 -1.11 10.95 -3.54
C ALA A 111 -1.10 12.48 -3.75
N SER A 112 -0.23 13.21 -3.05
CA SER A 112 -0.09 14.66 -3.24
C SER A 112 0.49 15.07 -4.59
N THR A 113 1.11 14.15 -5.34
CA THR A 113 1.61 14.41 -6.69
C THR A 113 0.54 14.27 -7.76
N ILE A 114 -0.62 13.70 -7.41
CA ILE A 114 -1.77 13.66 -8.31
C ILE A 114 -2.35 15.08 -8.35
N GLU A 115 -2.26 15.75 -9.51
CA GLU A 115 -3.00 17.00 -9.72
C GLU A 115 -4.49 16.70 -9.58
N VAL A 116 -5.06 17.02 -8.41
CA VAL A 116 -6.50 17.02 -8.22
C VAL A 116 -7.03 18.16 -9.06
N THR A 117 -7.38 17.87 -10.31
CA THR A 117 -8.21 18.79 -11.10
C THR A 117 -9.50 18.93 -10.29
N PRO A 118 -9.82 20.12 -9.77
CA PRO A 118 -11.06 20.31 -9.03
C PRO A 118 -12.18 19.83 -9.93
N ARG A 119 -13.03 18.94 -9.44
CA ARG A 119 -14.24 18.50 -10.16
C ARG A 119 -15.00 19.78 -10.54
N ALA A 120 -14.81 20.23 -11.78
CA ALA A 120 -15.53 21.37 -12.31
C ALA A 120 -17.01 21.08 -12.05
N ALA A 121 -17.65 22.00 -11.37
CA ALA A 121 -19.01 21.89 -10.90
C ALA A 121 -19.92 21.40 -12.04
N ALA A 122 -20.21 20.10 -12.06
CA ALA A 122 -21.30 19.54 -12.83
C ALA A 122 -22.59 19.88 -12.09
N SER A 123 -22.97 21.16 -12.13
CA SER A 123 -24.30 21.66 -11.80
C SER A 123 -24.46 23.08 -12.34
N GLU A 124 -24.38 23.21 -13.67
CA GLU A 124 -25.19 24.22 -14.36
C GLU A 124 -26.29 23.49 -15.12
N ARG A 125 -27.51 23.54 -14.56
CA ARG A 125 -28.75 24.02 -15.21
C ARG A 125 -29.98 23.59 -14.41
#